data_AF-A0AAW0BEB3-F1
#
_entry.id   AF-A0AAW0BEB3-F1
#
_cell.length_a   1.000
_cell.length_b   1.000
_cell.length_c   1.000
_cell.angle_alpha   90.00
_cell.angle_beta   90.00
_cell.angle_gamma   90.00
#
_symmetry.space_group_name_H-M   'P 1'
#
loop_
_entity.id
_entity.type
_entity.pdbx_description
1 polymer ?
#
loop_
_entity_poly.entity_id
_entity_poly.type
_entity_poly.pdbx_seq_one_letter_code
_entity_poly.pdbx_strand_id
1 'polypeptide(L)'
;MFGRLPPEVNLIQKEKEGRNYSRDDEIHINTQSGTQWDGLRHFPILEHEMFYNNTPGSTLPRGIHSLPNPQQIGPEVTRIGIQNWANHGICGRGVLLDLVEFLSNDGVLPYDPWTTHPISVKQLQDCADSQGVTFRRGDILMLRVGFIKKYYESSQGSRDALRGKPETFAGIEQSEDMKRFLWNNHFAAVASDQPALESWPPAPGTHLHQTILGLWGMPIGEFFDLEKLSQVCAEQKRHTFFVSSWPLNIIGGAASPPNAAAFF
;
A
#
# COMPACT_ATOMS: atom_id res chain seq x y z
N MET A 1 3.19 -2.05 14.00
CA MET A 1 4.30 -1.27 13.41
C MET A 1 3.87 0.18 13.35
N PHE A 2 4.81 1.14 13.38
CA PHE A 2 4.52 2.58 13.30
C PHE A 2 3.52 3.08 14.36
N GLY A 3 3.49 2.47 15.55
CA GLY A 3 2.58 2.84 16.63
C GLY A 3 1.08 2.60 16.38
N ARG A 4 0.69 2.02 15.24
CA ARG A 4 -0.72 1.84 14.85
C ARG A 4 -1.43 0.79 15.73
N LEU A 5 -2.71 1.02 16.03
CA LEU A 5 -3.54 0.10 16.80
C LEU A 5 -3.97 -1.11 15.96
N PRO A 6 -4.12 -2.30 16.56
CA PRO A 6 -4.68 -3.46 15.87
C PRO A 6 -6.16 -3.21 15.49
N PRO A 7 -6.66 -3.86 14.43
CA PRO A 7 -8.07 -3.80 14.07
C PRO A 7 -8.94 -4.44 15.17
N GLU A 8 -10.09 -3.84 15.45
CA GLU A 8 -11.08 -4.36 16.39
C GLU A 8 -12.43 -4.56 15.68
N VAL A 9 -13.11 -5.66 16.00
CA VAL A 9 -14.47 -5.96 15.53
C VAL A 9 -15.36 -6.17 16.74
N ASN A 10 -16.33 -5.28 16.93
CA ASN A 10 -17.34 -5.38 17.98
C ASN A 10 -18.57 -6.10 17.40
N LEU A 11 -18.86 -7.31 17.87
CA LEU A 11 -19.98 -8.13 17.39
C LEU A 11 -21.21 -7.91 18.26
N ILE A 12 -22.29 -7.40 17.67
CA ILE A 12 -23.52 -7.01 18.38
C ILE A 12 -24.62 -8.03 18.09
N GLN A 13 -25.15 -8.66 19.14
CA GLN A 13 -26.35 -9.50 19.06
C GLN A 13 -27.58 -8.67 19.45
N LYS A 14 -28.55 -8.53 18.56
CA LYS A 14 -29.82 -7.89 18.89
C LYS A 14 -30.85 -8.94 19.32
N GLU A 15 -31.54 -8.61 20.40
CA GLU A 15 -32.60 -9.43 20.98
C GLU A 15 -33.96 -8.73 20.88
N LYS A 16 -35.00 -9.51 20.62
CA LYS A 16 -36.40 -9.07 20.65
C LYS A 16 -37.24 -10.17 21.28
N GLU A 17 -38.01 -9.82 22.30
CA GLU A 17 -38.89 -10.77 23.02
C GLU A 17 -38.16 -12.02 23.52
N GLY A 18 -36.92 -11.85 24.00
CA GLY A 18 -36.09 -12.95 24.52
C GLY A 18 -35.55 -13.89 23.45
N ARG A 19 -35.58 -13.50 22.17
CA ARG A 19 -35.00 -14.26 21.06
C ARG A 19 -33.96 -13.43 20.31
N ASN A 20 -32.85 -14.09 20.00
CA ASN A 20 -31.87 -13.59 19.03
C ASN A 20 -32.56 -13.44 17.67
N TYR A 21 -32.50 -12.24 17.07
CA TYR A 21 -33.19 -11.99 15.80
C TYR A 21 -32.30 -11.35 14.72
N SER A 22 -31.24 -10.63 15.08
CA SER A 22 -30.26 -10.10 14.11
C SER A 22 -28.88 -9.91 14.72
N ARG A 23 -27.86 -9.79 13.87
CA ARG A 23 -26.48 -9.48 14.25
C ARG A 23 -25.98 -8.31 13.43
N ASP A 24 -25.29 -7.40 14.09
CA ASP A 24 -24.59 -6.27 13.50
C ASP A 24 -23.13 -6.33 13.97
N ASP A 25 -22.25 -5.59 13.31
CA ASP A 25 -20.86 -5.43 13.71
C ASP A 25 -20.37 -3.98 13.54
N GLU A 26 -19.44 -3.57 14.39
CA GLU A 26 -18.71 -2.31 14.25
C GLU A 26 -17.24 -2.63 14.06
N ILE A 27 -16.62 -1.91 13.12
CA ILE A 27 -15.22 -2.11 12.76
C ILE A 27 -14.45 -0.84 13.15
N HIS A 28 -13.43 -1.00 13.99
CA HIS A 28 -12.48 0.06 14.29
C HIS A 28 -11.11 -0.33 13.72
N ILE A 29 -10.70 0.37 12.68
CA ILE A 29 -9.44 0.13 11.98
C ILE A 29 -8.68 1.43 11.77
N ASN A 30 -7.37 1.35 11.94
CA ASN A 30 -6.48 2.32 11.33
C ASN A 30 -6.27 1.89 9.87
N THR A 31 -6.60 2.76 8.91
CA THR A 31 -6.58 2.41 7.47
C THR A 31 -5.19 2.16 6.91
N GLN A 32 -4.15 2.28 7.74
CA GLN A 32 -2.76 1.96 7.43
C GLN A 32 -2.23 0.71 8.19
N SER A 33 -3.10 -0.15 8.71
CA SER A 33 -2.69 -1.28 9.58
C SER A 33 -2.73 -2.66 8.92
N GLY A 34 -2.86 -2.70 7.60
CA GLY A 34 -2.91 -3.92 6.79
C GLY A 34 -2.81 -3.54 5.31
N THR A 35 -3.25 -4.43 4.41
CA THR A 35 -3.28 -4.10 2.99
C THR A 35 -4.04 -2.79 2.76
N GLN A 36 -3.41 -1.84 2.07
CA GLN A 36 -3.89 -0.46 2.00
C GLN A 36 -3.49 0.23 0.69
N TRP A 37 -4.27 1.25 0.31
CA TRP A 37 -3.83 2.31 -0.59
C TRP A 37 -3.70 3.62 0.17
N ASP A 38 -2.53 4.22 0.07
CA ASP A 38 -2.28 5.58 0.53
C ASP A 38 -2.78 6.58 -0.51
N GLY A 39 -3.68 7.44 -0.04
CA GLY A 39 -4.16 8.59 -0.77
C GLY A 39 -3.25 9.80 -0.58
N LEU A 40 -3.58 10.86 -1.29
CA LEU A 40 -2.73 12.04 -1.40
C LEU A 40 -2.70 12.91 -0.14
N ARG A 41 -3.49 12.57 0.90
CA ARG A 41 -3.42 13.16 2.24
C ARG A 41 -2.54 12.37 3.21
N HIS A 42 -1.94 11.25 2.80
CA HIS A 42 -1.19 10.40 3.72
C HIS A 42 0.16 11.01 4.11
N PHE A 43 0.94 11.49 3.13
CA PHE A 43 2.30 11.94 3.35
C PHE A 43 2.59 13.25 2.59
N PRO A 44 2.94 14.35 3.28
CA PRO A 44 3.28 15.62 2.63
C PRO A 44 4.76 15.70 2.23
N ILE A 45 5.11 16.74 1.51
CA ILE A 45 6.48 17.26 1.46
C ILE A 45 6.79 17.84 2.84
N LEU A 46 7.60 17.12 3.63
CA LEU A 46 7.80 17.40 5.05
C LEU A 46 8.32 18.82 5.32
N GLU A 47 9.31 19.28 4.55
CA GLU A 47 9.93 20.61 4.73
C GLU A 47 8.92 21.76 4.60
N HIS A 48 7.89 21.59 3.79
CA HIS A 48 6.93 22.65 3.46
C HIS A 48 5.53 22.41 4.05
N GLU A 49 5.29 21.24 4.66
CA GLU A 49 3.96 20.79 5.07
C GLU A 49 2.91 20.87 3.93
N MET A 50 3.36 20.60 2.70
CA MET A 50 2.57 20.70 1.48
C MET A 50 2.21 19.32 0.94
N PHE A 51 0.93 19.09 0.72
CA PHE A 51 0.42 17.91 0.02
C PHE A 51 0.24 18.19 -1.48
N TYR A 52 -0.14 17.15 -2.21
CA TYR A 52 -0.38 17.20 -3.64
C TYR A 52 -1.22 18.40 -4.09
N ASN A 53 -0.90 18.90 -5.29
CA ASN A 53 -1.56 20.03 -5.93
C ASN A 53 -1.55 21.31 -5.08
N ASN A 54 -0.40 21.61 -4.47
CA ASN A 54 -0.18 22.78 -3.62
C ASN A 54 -1.23 22.91 -2.50
N THR A 55 -1.55 21.81 -1.83
CA THR A 55 -2.51 21.81 -0.72
C THR A 55 -1.78 21.95 0.62
N PRO A 56 -1.88 23.07 1.35
CA PRO A 56 -1.23 23.20 2.65
C PRO A 56 -1.89 22.28 3.66
N GLY A 57 -1.09 21.57 4.47
CA GLY A 57 -1.60 20.67 5.51
C GLY A 57 -2.54 21.35 6.50
N SER A 58 -2.31 22.63 6.77
CA SER A 58 -3.17 23.47 7.62
C SER A 58 -4.60 23.65 7.10
N THR A 59 -4.85 23.41 5.81
CA THR A 59 -6.18 23.48 5.20
C THR A 59 -6.95 22.16 5.27
N LEU A 60 -6.28 21.07 5.68
CA LEU A 60 -6.90 19.75 5.77
C LEU A 60 -7.56 19.55 7.15
N PRO A 61 -8.74 18.90 7.20
CA PRO A 61 -9.43 18.60 8.45
C PRO A 61 -8.61 17.67 9.36
N ARG A 62 -8.71 17.87 10.69
CA ARG A 62 -8.08 17.03 11.73
C ARG A 62 -9.10 16.59 12.78
N GLY A 63 -8.89 15.45 13.43
CA GLY A 63 -9.80 14.93 14.46
C GLY A 63 -10.99 14.15 13.89
N ILE A 64 -12.07 14.05 14.64
CA ILE A 64 -13.28 13.29 14.27
C ILE A 64 -14.18 14.17 13.41
N HIS A 65 -14.45 13.74 12.17
CA HIS A 65 -15.35 14.42 11.24
C HIS A 65 -16.62 13.60 11.07
N SER A 66 -17.71 14.06 11.68
CA SER A 66 -19.04 13.49 11.43
C SER A 66 -19.61 14.07 10.15
N LEU A 67 -20.15 13.21 9.28
CA LEU A 67 -20.79 13.60 8.02
C LEU A 67 -22.28 13.25 8.06
N PRO A 68 -23.10 13.94 8.88
CA PRO A 68 -24.49 13.58 9.10
C PRO A 68 -25.37 13.86 7.87
N ASN A 69 -24.92 14.74 6.97
CA ASN A 69 -25.65 15.13 5.77
C ASN A 69 -24.76 14.97 4.52
N PRO A 70 -24.99 13.96 3.67
CA PRO A 70 -24.19 13.74 2.46
C PRO A 70 -24.36 14.84 1.40
N GLN A 71 -25.36 15.72 1.51
CA GLN A 71 -25.55 16.86 0.63
C GLN A 71 -24.79 18.13 1.09
N GLN A 72 -24.15 18.11 2.25
CA GLN A 72 -23.45 19.28 2.83
C GLN A 72 -21.99 18.94 3.13
N ILE A 73 -21.23 18.62 2.09
CA ILE A 73 -19.80 18.31 2.21
C ILE A 73 -19.00 19.36 1.44
N GLY A 74 -18.27 20.19 2.17
CA GLY A 74 -17.45 21.26 1.59
C GLY A 74 -16.19 20.73 0.87
N PRO A 75 -15.64 21.52 -0.08
CA PRO A 75 -14.45 21.15 -0.84
C PRO A 75 -13.21 20.94 0.04
N GLU A 76 -13.09 21.62 1.17
CA GLU A 76 -12.01 21.43 2.15
C GLU A 76 -12.01 20.01 2.75
N VAL A 77 -13.19 19.41 2.94
CA VAL A 77 -13.33 18.06 3.47
C VAL A 77 -12.95 17.02 2.42
N THR A 78 -13.26 17.25 1.14
CA THR A 78 -13.06 16.29 0.06
C THR A 78 -11.74 16.43 -0.70
N ARG A 79 -11.12 17.61 -0.68
CA ARG A 79 -9.89 17.90 -1.46
C ARG A 79 -8.84 16.80 -1.29
N ILE A 80 -8.38 16.19 -2.37
CA ILE A 80 -7.33 15.16 -2.38
C ILE A 80 -7.56 13.93 -1.48
N GLY A 81 -8.77 13.73 -0.94
CA GLY A 81 -9.10 12.58 -0.11
C GLY A 81 -9.25 11.28 -0.91
N ILE A 82 -9.11 10.14 -0.22
CA ILE A 82 -9.10 8.79 -0.83
C ILE A 82 -10.40 8.46 -1.58
N GLN A 83 -11.53 9.07 -1.21
CA GLN A 83 -12.80 8.87 -1.91
C GLN A 83 -12.75 9.23 -3.40
N ASN A 84 -11.82 10.10 -3.81
CA ASN A 84 -11.67 10.45 -5.23
C ASN A 84 -11.27 9.21 -6.05
N TRP A 85 -10.43 8.33 -5.50
CA TRP A 85 -10.09 7.05 -6.11
C TRP A 85 -11.25 6.06 -6.11
N ALA A 86 -12.14 6.11 -5.11
CA ALA A 86 -13.30 5.23 -5.03
C ALA A 86 -14.33 5.48 -6.16
N ASN A 87 -14.29 6.64 -6.84
CA ASN A 87 -15.19 6.95 -7.95
C ASN A 87 -14.94 6.10 -9.21
N HIS A 88 -13.71 5.60 -9.40
CA HIS A 88 -13.35 4.81 -10.59
C HIS A 88 -12.49 3.58 -10.28
N GLY A 89 -12.05 3.42 -9.03
CA GLY A 89 -11.13 2.38 -8.61
C GLY A 89 -9.71 2.60 -9.14
N ILE A 90 -8.74 1.93 -8.53
CA ILE A 90 -7.38 1.80 -9.05
C ILE A 90 -7.38 0.51 -9.88
N CYS A 91 -7.74 0.66 -11.15
CA CYS A 91 -7.98 -0.44 -12.07
C CYS A 91 -7.13 -0.28 -13.33
N GLY A 92 -6.49 -1.36 -13.79
CA GLY A 92 -5.59 -1.28 -14.94
C GLY A 92 -4.79 -2.56 -15.18
N ARG A 93 -3.69 -2.42 -15.92
CA ARG A 93 -2.74 -3.53 -16.12
C ARG A 93 -1.80 -3.60 -14.92
N GLY A 94 -1.94 -4.65 -14.12
CA GLY A 94 -1.00 -4.99 -13.07
C GLY A 94 0.24 -5.66 -13.66
N VAL A 95 1.40 -5.35 -13.08
CA VAL A 95 2.69 -5.97 -13.39
C VAL A 95 3.32 -6.40 -12.07
N LEU A 96 3.51 -7.71 -11.88
CA LEU A 96 4.24 -8.22 -10.72
C LEU A 96 5.73 -8.30 -11.04
N LEU A 97 6.58 -7.70 -10.22
CA LEU A 97 7.99 -8.06 -10.11
C LEU A 97 8.16 -8.89 -8.84
N ASP A 98 8.47 -10.17 -9.02
CA ASP A 98 8.68 -11.11 -7.95
C ASP A 98 10.15 -11.21 -7.59
N LEU A 99 10.60 -10.29 -6.75
CA LEU A 99 12.01 -10.20 -6.36
C LEU A 99 12.41 -11.33 -5.42
N VAL A 100 11.46 -11.87 -4.67
CA VAL A 100 11.71 -13.07 -3.88
C VAL A 100 12.03 -14.21 -4.84
N GLU A 101 11.14 -14.58 -5.74
CA GLU A 101 11.39 -15.70 -6.68
C GLU A 101 12.66 -15.46 -7.52
N PHE A 102 12.84 -14.24 -8.03
CA PHE A 102 13.99 -13.88 -8.87
C PHE A 102 15.35 -13.97 -8.15
N LEU A 103 15.43 -13.54 -6.88
CA LEU A 103 16.69 -13.53 -6.13
C LEU A 103 16.91 -14.81 -5.31
N SER A 104 15.86 -15.61 -5.08
CA SER A 104 15.93 -16.83 -4.28
C SER A 104 16.50 -18.00 -5.07
N ASN A 105 17.09 -18.95 -4.34
CA ASN A 105 17.21 -20.34 -4.79
C ASN A 105 16.27 -21.18 -3.92
N ASP A 106 15.42 -22.00 -4.55
CA ASP A 106 14.53 -22.96 -3.88
C ASP A 106 13.52 -22.35 -2.87
N GLY A 107 13.02 -21.14 -3.13
CA GLY A 107 11.95 -20.52 -2.34
C GLY A 107 12.35 -19.99 -0.95
N VAL A 108 13.66 -19.98 -0.64
CA VAL A 108 14.24 -19.38 0.57
C VAL A 108 14.37 -17.88 0.40
N LEU A 109 13.92 -17.10 1.39
CA LEU A 109 14.07 -15.64 1.37
C LEU A 109 15.53 -15.23 1.14
N PRO A 110 15.84 -14.42 0.12
CA PRO A 110 17.22 -14.10 -0.28
C PRO A 110 17.88 -13.07 0.65
N TYR A 111 17.08 -12.40 1.46
CA TYR A 111 17.46 -11.46 2.52
C TYR A 111 16.39 -11.51 3.62
N ASP A 112 16.64 -10.83 4.74
CA ASP A 112 15.63 -10.64 5.77
C ASP A 112 14.76 -9.40 5.45
N PRO A 113 13.48 -9.55 5.04
CA PRO A 113 12.61 -8.43 4.71
C PRO A 113 12.17 -7.59 5.93
N TRP A 114 12.46 -8.04 7.16
CA TRP A 114 12.25 -7.29 8.41
C TRP A 114 13.51 -6.55 8.85
N THR A 115 14.50 -6.43 7.98
CA THR A 115 15.70 -5.62 8.18
C THR A 115 15.86 -4.65 7.03
N THR A 116 16.61 -3.57 7.24
CA THR A 116 16.87 -2.56 6.19
C THR A 116 17.61 -3.22 5.03
N HIS A 117 16.97 -3.29 3.86
CA HIS A 117 17.56 -3.86 2.65
C HIS A 117 17.09 -3.07 1.43
N PRO A 118 17.96 -2.22 0.84
CA PRO A 118 17.61 -1.45 -0.33
C PRO A 118 17.62 -2.30 -1.60
N ILE A 119 16.55 -2.20 -2.38
CA ILE A 119 16.41 -2.83 -3.69
C ILE A 119 16.68 -1.77 -4.75
N SER A 120 17.73 -2.02 -5.52
CA SER A 120 18.20 -1.13 -6.56
C SER A 120 17.32 -1.16 -7.82
N VAL A 121 17.39 -0.10 -8.62
CA VAL A 121 16.76 -0.06 -9.96
C VAL A 121 17.22 -1.22 -10.83
N LYS A 122 18.51 -1.57 -10.76
CA LYS A 122 19.08 -2.68 -11.53
C LYS A 122 18.40 -4.00 -11.18
N GLN A 123 18.15 -4.27 -9.90
CA GLN A 123 17.44 -5.49 -9.49
C GLN A 123 16.00 -5.52 -10.02
N LEU A 124 15.30 -4.38 -10.05
CA LEU A 124 13.96 -4.31 -10.66
C LEU A 124 13.99 -4.59 -12.16
N GLN A 125 14.97 -4.04 -12.87
CA GLN A 125 15.15 -4.23 -14.31
C GLN A 125 15.54 -5.67 -14.65
N ASP A 126 16.55 -6.23 -13.95
CA ASP A 126 16.98 -7.61 -14.16
C ASP A 126 15.84 -8.60 -13.87
N CYS A 127 15.02 -8.33 -12.84
CA CYS A 127 13.82 -9.12 -12.54
C CYS A 127 12.78 -9.01 -13.66
N ALA A 128 12.50 -7.79 -14.15
CA ALA A 128 11.57 -7.60 -15.26
C ALA A 128 12.03 -8.35 -16.52
N ASP A 129 13.32 -8.28 -16.85
CA ASP A 129 13.92 -8.97 -17.98
C ASP A 129 13.82 -10.50 -17.82
N SER A 130 14.16 -11.04 -16.64
CA SER A 130 14.06 -12.46 -16.33
C SER A 130 12.62 -12.98 -16.44
N GLN A 131 11.65 -12.15 -16.05
CA GLN A 131 10.22 -12.47 -16.12
C GLN A 131 9.58 -12.21 -17.48
N GLY A 132 10.33 -11.68 -18.46
CA GLY A 132 9.83 -11.31 -19.78
C GLY A 132 8.81 -10.15 -19.76
N VAL A 133 8.94 -9.23 -18.80
CA VAL A 133 8.04 -8.08 -18.61
C VAL A 133 8.54 -6.89 -19.42
N THR A 134 7.65 -6.31 -20.22
CA THR A 134 7.82 -4.96 -20.79
C THR A 134 6.82 -4.01 -20.17
N PHE A 135 7.30 -2.97 -19.50
CA PHE A 135 6.45 -1.95 -18.91
C PHE A 135 5.71 -1.13 -19.98
N ARG A 136 4.51 -0.69 -19.65
CA ARG A 136 3.70 0.24 -20.44
C ARG A 136 3.24 1.37 -19.54
N ARG A 137 3.03 2.53 -20.17
CA ARG A 137 2.40 3.67 -19.51
C ARG A 137 1.07 3.26 -18.88
N GLY A 138 0.88 3.63 -17.62
CA GLY A 138 -0.32 3.34 -16.85
C GLY A 138 -0.31 1.98 -16.14
N ASP A 139 0.80 1.23 -16.21
CA ASP A 139 0.93 0.00 -15.42
C ASP A 139 0.84 0.28 -13.92
N ILE A 140 0.24 -0.65 -13.19
CA ILE A 140 0.25 -0.71 -11.74
C ILE A 140 1.37 -1.67 -11.37
N LEU A 141 2.50 -1.12 -10.92
CA LEU A 141 3.68 -1.89 -10.54
C LEU A 141 3.45 -2.52 -9.17
N MET A 142 3.56 -3.84 -9.06
CA MET A 142 3.41 -4.58 -7.81
C MET A 142 4.71 -5.31 -7.50
N LEU A 143 5.28 -5.07 -6.31
CA LEU A 143 6.57 -5.60 -5.90
C LEU A 143 6.38 -6.65 -4.80
N ARG A 144 6.76 -7.89 -5.07
CA ARG A 144 6.86 -8.91 -4.03
C ARG A 144 8.29 -8.95 -3.49
N VAL A 145 8.44 -8.56 -2.24
CA VAL A 145 9.70 -8.32 -1.54
C VAL A 145 9.84 -9.23 -0.30
N GLY A 146 8.77 -9.94 0.09
CA GLY A 146 8.82 -11.07 1.02
C GLY A 146 8.38 -10.77 2.45
N PHE A 147 7.90 -9.55 2.76
CA PHE A 147 7.44 -9.24 4.12
C PHE A 147 6.27 -10.12 4.53
N ILE A 148 5.28 -10.27 3.65
CA ILE A 148 4.07 -11.08 3.92
C ILE A 148 4.42 -12.56 4.02
N LYS A 149 5.28 -13.07 3.13
CA LYS A 149 5.85 -14.43 3.23
C LYS A 149 6.47 -14.66 4.61
N LYS A 150 7.42 -13.80 5.01
CA LYS A 150 8.09 -13.92 6.31
C LYS A 150 7.09 -13.83 7.46
N TYR A 151 6.09 -12.97 7.35
CA TYR A 151 5.03 -12.85 8.35
C TYR A 151 4.28 -14.17 8.54
N TYR A 152 3.82 -14.80 7.46
CA TYR A 152 3.10 -16.07 7.55
C TYR A 152 3.98 -17.24 8.02
N GLU A 153 5.27 -17.26 7.68
CA GLU A 153 6.20 -18.31 8.10
C GLU A 153 6.71 -18.13 9.55
N SER A 154 6.55 -16.94 10.12
CA SER A 154 7.00 -16.63 11.48
C SER A 154 6.02 -17.10 12.56
N SER A 155 6.57 -17.41 13.74
CA SER A 155 5.76 -17.69 14.94
C SER A 155 4.95 -16.47 15.41
N GLN A 156 3.87 -16.69 16.15
CA GLN A 156 3.09 -15.59 16.74
C GLN A 156 3.95 -14.68 17.63
N GLY A 157 4.83 -15.25 18.46
CA GLY A 157 5.74 -14.45 19.31
C GLY A 157 6.69 -13.57 18.51
N SER A 158 7.17 -14.04 17.34
CA SER A 158 7.98 -13.23 16.43
C SER A 158 7.18 -12.07 15.82
N ARG A 159 5.90 -12.30 15.48
CA ARG A 159 4.99 -11.27 14.93
C ARG A 159 4.66 -10.22 15.99
N ASP A 160 4.34 -10.64 17.21
CA ASP A 160 4.00 -9.75 18.32
C ASP A 160 5.20 -8.85 18.67
N ALA A 161 6.41 -9.41 18.62
CA ALA A 161 7.65 -8.69 18.90
C ALA A 161 7.96 -7.58 17.87
N LEU A 162 7.38 -7.60 16.65
CA LEU A 162 7.59 -6.55 15.65
C LEU A 162 7.18 -5.16 16.15
N ARG A 163 6.17 -5.08 17.02
CA ARG A 163 5.71 -3.78 17.57
C ARG A 163 6.73 -3.14 18.51
N GLY A 164 7.61 -3.93 19.12
CA GLY A 164 8.61 -3.48 20.09
C GLY A 164 10.01 -3.30 19.51
N LYS A 165 10.20 -3.49 18.20
CA LYS A 165 11.50 -3.34 17.53
C LYS A 165 11.55 -2.05 16.73
N PRO A 166 12.76 -1.50 16.49
CA PRO A 166 12.93 -0.44 15.50
C PRO A 166 12.31 -0.86 14.17
N GLU A 167 11.60 0.05 13.51
CA GLU A 167 11.17 -0.19 12.16
C GLU A 167 12.40 -0.29 11.24
N THR A 168 12.60 -1.46 10.65
CA THR A 168 13.62 -1.72 9.63
C THR A 168 13.01 -2.64 8.59
N PHE A 169 12.99 -2.23 7.33
CA PHE A 169 12.29 -2.98 6.29
C PHE A 169 13.08 -2.99 4.99
N ALA A 170 12.97 -4.09 4.25
CA ALA A 170 13.38 -4.13 2.87
C ALA A 170 12.44 -3.26 2.03
N GLY A 171 12.91 -2.80 0.88
CA GLY A 171 12.08 -2.02 -0.03
C GLY A 171 12.92 -1.35 -1.10
N ILE A 172 12.27 -0.64 -2.01
CA ILE A 172 12.99 0.08 -3.07
C ILE A 172 13.88 1.19 -2.48
N GLU A 173 15.06 1.37 -3.05
CA GLU A 173 15.97 2.44 -2.64
C GLU A 173 15.44 3.83 -3.01
N GLN A 174 15.88 4.86 -2.29
CA GLN A 174 15.42 6.24 -2.45
C GLN A 174 16.22 7.09 -3.44
N SER A 175 16.96 6.45 -4.34
CA SER A 175 17.87 7.15 -5.26
C SER A 175 17.11 8.01 -6.29
N GLU A 176 17.79 9.00 -6.86
CA GLU A 176 17.26 9.74 -8.01
C GLU A 176 17.03 8.84 -9.22
N ASP A 177 17.81 7.76 -9.35
CA ASP A 177 17.62 6.77 -10.40
C ASP A 177 16.33 5.97 -10.17
N MET A 178 15.99 5.61 -8.92
CA MET A 178 14.70 4.99 -8.61
C MET A 178 13.54 5.93 -8.94
N LYS A 179 13.66 7.21 -8.59
CA LYS A 179 12.65 8.20 -8.96
C LYS A 179 12.50 8.32 -10.47
N ARG A 180 13.62 8.39 -11.20
CA ARG A 180 13.64 8.43 -12.67
C ARG A 180 13.03 7.17 -13.28
N PHE A 181 13.33 6.00 -12.74
CA PHE A 181 12.76 4.73 -13.18
C PHE A 181 11.24 4.72 -13.05
N LEU A 182 10.70 5.07 -11.88
CA LEU A 182 9.25 5.11 -11.65
C LEU A 182 8.57 6.15 -12.56
N TRP A 183 9.12 7.36 -12.65
CA TRP A 183 8.56 8.46 -13.44
C TRP A 183 8.58 8.17 -14.95
N ASN A 184 9.71 7.72 -15.49
CA ASN A 184 9.87 7.53 -16.93
C ASN A 184 9.06 6.34 -17.48
N ASN A 185 8.79 5.33 -16.65
CA ASN A 185 7.88 4.25 -17.04
C ASN A 185 6.40 4.66 -16.98
N HIS A 186 6.09 5.83 -16.40
CA HIS A 186 4.74 6.36 -16.24
C HIS A 186 3.79 5.36 -15.56
N PHE A 187 4.23 4.73 -14.47
CA PHE A 187 3.35 3.90 -13.65
C PHE A 187 2.18 4.73 -13.10
N ALA A 188 0.99 4.14 -13.07
CA ALA A 188 -0.20 4.78 -12.51
C ALA A 188 -0.27 4.63 -10.99
N ALA A 189 0.33 3.57 -10.46
CA ALA A 189 0.44 3.28 -9.04
C ALA A 189 1.62 2.33 -8.81
N VAL A 190 2.15 2.33 -7.59
CA VAL A 190 3.12 1.34 -7.13
C VAL A 190 2.63 0.72 -5.83
N ALA A 191 2.69 -0.61 -5.76
CA ALA A 191 2.30 -1.37 -4.58
C ALA A 191 3.40 -2.36 -4.22
N SER A 192 3.47 -2.73 -2.94
CA SER A 192 4.33 -3.79 -2.48
C SER A 192 3.69 -4.58 -1.34
N ASP A 193 4.28 -5.73 -1.04
CA ASP A 193 3.97 -6.47 0.17
C ASP A 193 4.67 -5.89 1.42
N GLN A 194 5.48 -4.83 1.26
CA GLN A 194 6.22 -4.19 2.36
C GLN A 194 5.37 -3.19 3.16
N PRO A 195 5.73 -2.90 4.42
CA PRO A 195 5.08 -1.91 5.27
C PRO A 195 5.26 -0.44 4.89
N ALA A 196 6.24 -0.15 4.03
CA ALA A 196 6.68 1.21 3.74
C ALA A 196 6.99 1.43 2.25
N LEU A 197 6.80 0.43 1.37
CA LEU A 197 7.28 0.40 -0.03
C LEU A 197 8.81 0.56 -0.21
N GLU A 198 9.36 1.68 0.25
CA GLU A 198 10.77 2.04 0.28
C GLU A 198 11.51 1.36 1.44
N SER A 199 12.81 1.13 1.27
CA SER A 199 13.65 0.55 2.33
C SER A 199 13.66 1.47 3.55
N TRP A 200 13.47 0.92 4.75
CA TRP A 200 13.29 1.73 5.96
C TRP A 200 14.38 1.43 7.01
N PRO A 201 14.90 2.45 7.73
CA PRO A 201 14.62 3.88 7.57
C PRO A 201 15.31 4.49 6.34
N PRO A 202 14.70 5.49 5.68
CA PRO A 202 15.34 6.24 4.60
C PRO A 202 16.44 7.16 5.17
N ALA A 203 17.35 7.58 4.29
CA ALA A 203 18.26 8.67 4.61
C ALA A 203 17.46 9.97 4.86
N PRO A 204 17.95 10.88 5.72
CA PRO A 204 17.25 12.14 6.00
C PRO A 204 16.92 12.92 4.71
N GLY A 205 15.65 13.29 4.55
CA GLY A 205 15.17 14.05 3.40
C GLY A 205 14.96 13.26 2.11
N THR A 206 15.17 11.93 2.11
CA THR A 206 15.07 11.11 0.90
C THR A 206 13.77 10.31 0.80
N HIS A 207 12.77 10.54 1.65
CA HIS A 207 11.52 9.79 1.62
C HIS A 207 10.95 9.70 0.20
N LEU A 208 10.76 8.50 -0.33
CA LEU A 208 10.08 8.32 -1.61
C LEU A 208 8.61 8.69 -1.52
N HIS A 209 7.98 8.46 -0.35
CA HIS A 209 6.59 8.83 -0.11
C HIS A 209 6.25 10.28 -0.46
N GLN A 210 7.05 11.27 -0.03
CA GLN A 210 6.80 12.68 -0.36
C GLN A 210 6.89 12.95 -1.87
N THR A 211 7.73 12.20 -2.59
CA THR A 211 7.88 12.33 -4.03
C THR A 211 6.67 11.74 -4.74
N ILE A 212 6.34 10.49 -4.41
CA ILE A 212 5.28 9.73 -5.07
C ILE A 212 3.89 10.33 -4.79
N LEU A 213 3.57 10.60 -3.52
CA LEU A 213 2.27 11.15 -3.12
C LEU A 213 2.24 12.67 -3.29
N GLY A 214 3.18 13.37 -2.67
CA GLY A 214 3.18 14.83 -2.56
C GLY A 214 3.47 15.55 -3.88
N LEU A 215 4.40 15.04 -4.69
CA LEU A 215 4.76 15.66 -5.97
C LEU A 215 4.00 15.06 -7.16
N TRP A 216 4.01 13.74 -7.31
CA TRP A 216 3.47 13.10 -8.52
C TRP A 216 1.97 12.83 -8.45
N GLY A 217 1.38 12.75 -7.26
CA GLY A 217 -0.02 12.41 -7.09
C GLY A 217 -0.32 10.94 -7.41
N MET A 218 0.67 10.06 -7.29
CA MET A 218 0.57 8.63 -7.56
C MET A 218 0.29 7.87 -6.24
N PRO A 219 -0.74 7.01 -6.16
CA PRO A 219 -1.06 6.27 -4.94
C PRO A 219 -0.02 5.16 -4.65
N ILE A 220 0.18 4.87 -3.37
CA ILE A 220 1.09 3.82 -2.87
C ILE A 220 0.27 2.68 -2.26
N GLY A 221 0.62 1.44 -2.61
CA GLY A 221 0.05 0.24 -2.01
C GLY A 221 1.04 -0.42 -1.05
N GLU A 222 0.59 -0.72 0.15
CA GLU A 222 1.41 -1.39 1.18
C GLU A 222 0.72 -2.66 1.68
N PHE A 223 1.51 -3.59 2.22
CA PHE A 223 1.02 -4.85 2.79
C PHE A 223 0.13 -5.68 1.84
N PHE A 224 0.30 -5.58 0.53
CA PHE A 224 -0.42 -6.47 -0.39
C PHE A 224 0.05 -7.92 -0.18
N ASP A 225 -0.88 -8.83 0.06
CA ASP A 225 -0.56 -10.26 0.01
C ASP A 225 -0.43 -10.69 -1.46
N LEU A 226 0.81 -10.90 -1.89
CA LEU A 226 1.18 -11.27 -3.24
C LEU A 226 1.55 -12.75 -3.37
N GLU A 227 1.44 -13.56 -2.31
CA GLU A 227 1.94 -14.94 -2.30
C GLU A 227 1.18 -15.82 -3.30
N LYS A 228 -0.15 -15.75 -3.29
CA LYS A 228 -0.97 -16.49 -4.25
C LYS A 228 -0.80 -15.95 -5.69
N LEU A 229 -0.60 -14.64 -5.83
CA LEU A 229 -0.39 -14.01 -7.14
C LEU A 229 0.93 -14.47 -7.77
N SER A 230 1.99 -14.54 -6.97
CA SER A 230 3.30 -15.09 -7.35
C SER A 230 3.18 -16.51 -7.90
N GLN A 231 2.49 -17.40 -7.17
CA GLN A 231 2.24 -18.78 -7.62
C GLN A 231 1.52 -18.84 -8.97
N VAL A 232 0.44 -18.07 -9.13
CA VAL A 232 -0.31 -18.02 -10.40
C VAL A 232 0.55 -17.46 -11.54
N CYS A 233 1.36 -16.43 -11.29
CA CYS A 233 2.30 -15.89 -12.28
C CYS A 233 3.31 -16.95 -12.75
N ALA A 234 3.86 -17.74 -11.82
CA ALA A 234 4.80 -18.81 -12.11
C ALA A 234 4.15 -19.94 -12.92
N GLU A 235 2.95 -20.40 -12.51
CA GLU A 235 2.18 -21.43 -13.22
C GLU A 235 1.81 -21.00 -14.65
N GLN A 236 1.38 -19.74 -14.81
CA GLN A 236 0.96 -19.17 -16.09
C GLN A 236 2.12 -18.67 -16.94
N LYS A 237 3.34 -18.61 -16.39
CA LYS A 237 4.53 -17.97 -16.99
C LYS A 237 4.24 -16.55 -17.49
N ARG A 238 3.43 -15.80 -16.73
CA ARG A 238 2.96 -14.47 -17.10
C ARG A 238 2.86 -13.59 -15.87
N HIS A 239 3.58 -12.48 -15.88
CA HIS A 239 3.68 -11.54 -14.76
C HIS A 239 2.83 -10.27 -14.96
N THR A 240 1.88 -10.30 -15.88
CA THR A 240 0.98 -9.18 -16.16
C THR A 240 -0.45 -9.65 -16.25
N PHE A 241 -1.35 -8.89 -15.64
CA PHE A 241 -2.75 -9.26 -15.42
C PHE A 241 -3.62 -8.00 -15.38
N PHE A 242 -4.94 -8.14 -15.44
CA PHE A 242 -5.82 -7.04 -15.10
C PHE A 242 -5.95 -6.98 -13.57
N VAL A 243 -5.77 -5.81 -12.97
CA VAL A 243 -6.01 -5.58 -11.55
C VAL A 243 -7.19 -4.63 -11.39
N SER A 244 -8.09 -4.97 -10.46
CA SER A 244 -9.16 -4.09 -10.02
C SER A 244 -9.03 -3.90 -8.52
N SER A 245 -8.89 -2.66 -8.07
CA SER A 245 -8.83 -2.35 -6.64
C SER A 245 -9.75 -1.18 -6.29
N TRP A 246 -10.68 -1.40 -5.37
CA TRP A 246 -11.66 -0.38 -4.98
C TRP A 246 -11.41 0.05 -3.53
N PRO A 247 -10.87 1.26 -3.31
CA PRO A 247 -10.86 1.90 -1.99
C PRO A 247 -12.28 2.09 -1.46
N LEU A 248 -12.45 2.03 -0.15
CA LEU A 248 -13.66 2.48 0.51
C LEU A 248 -13.85 3.98 0.23
N ASN A 249 -15.12 4.38 0.08
CA ASN A 249 -15.51 5.77 -0.10
C ASN A 249 -15.43 6.55 1.23
N ILE A 250 -14.21 6.69 1.77
CA ILE A 250 -13.95 7.41 3.02
C ILE A 250 -13.73 8.87 2.68
N ILE A 251 -14.78 9.66 2.86
CA ILE A 251 -14.77 11.08 2.53
C ILE A 251 -13.75 11.82 3.40
N GLY A 252 -12.75 12.42 2.73
CA GLY A 252 -11.65 13.11 3.38
C GLY A 252 -10.60 12.20 4.00
N GLY A 253 -10.72 10.88 3.82
CA GLY A 253 -9.76 9.90 4.32
C GLY A 253 -8.39 10.04 3.67
N ALA A 254 -7.34 9.67 4.41
CA ALA A 254 -5.96 9.68 3.93
C ALA A 254 -5.55 8.38 3.22
N ALA A 255 -6.17 7.26 3.56
CA ALA A 255 -5.91 5.96 3.00
C ALA A 255 -7.16 5.08 3.13
N SER A 256 -7.15 3.91 2.50
CA SER A 256 -8.20 2.92 2.63
C SER A 256 -7.63 1.51 2.50
N PRO A 257 -8.18 0.50 3.21
CA PRO A 257 -8.02 -0.87 2.78
C PRO A 257 -8.60 -1.04 1.36
N PRO A 258 -8.02 -1.92 0.53
CA PRO A 258 -8.55 -2.16 -0.80
C PRO A 258 -9.54 -3.33 -0.81
N ASN A 259 -10.48 -3.28 -1.74
CA ASN A 259 -11.07 -4.49 -2.33
C ASN A 259 -10.31 -4.79 -3.63
N ALA A 260 -9.23 -5.58 -3.57
CA ALA A 260 -8.33 -5.85 -4.68
C ALA A 260 -8.48 -7.27 -5.24
N ALA A 261 -8.44 -7.40 -6.57
CA ALA A 261 -8.40 -8.68 -7.28
C ALA A 261 -7.52 -8.58 -8.53
N ALA A 262 -6.84 -9.68 -8.85
CA ALA A 262 -6.08 -9.87 -10.08
C ALA A 262 -6.76 -10.91 -10.97
N PHE A 263 -6.83 -10.64 -12.28
CA PHE A 263 -7.51 -11.44 -13.29
C PHE A 263 -6.54 -11.79 -14.42
N PHE A 264 -6.43 -13.09 -14.71
CA PHE A 264 -5.50 -13.68 -15.67
C PHE A 264 -6.23 -14.09 -16.96
#